data_AF-A0A3B8X5F6-F1
#
_entry.id   AF-A0A3B8X5F6-F1
#
_cell.length_a   1.000
_cell.length_b   1.000
_cell.length_c   1.000
_cell.angle_alpha   90.00
_cell.angle_beta   90.00
_cell.angle_gamma   90.00
#
_symmetry.space_group_name_H-M   'P 1'
#
loop_
_entity.id
_entity.type
_entity.pdbx_description
1 polymer ?
#
loop_
_entity_poly.entity_id
_entity_poly.type
_entity_poly.pdbx_seq_one_letter_code
_entity_poly.pdbx_strand_id
1 'polypeptide(L)'
;NHLGYPFMIDFLAANLVPLGSSLPSALVITSGLLGLVFPAVLYLAAARFTGSRGAAAIAVFVFLLGGGLGFVYLAGDIVHSGLGVLAHLPREYTLNRDLNFQWLNPVLAYLVPQRSTLFGFSLALIVLLLLWLAVRERHDSKAFLFAGIVAGLMPAFHVHAYGTVVALAAFWAVFNRRREWVAFFVPALVLAIPVLAWMWPPANNSACGPGVSFFGYCLEPGWLSYTDWQRDGVLSFPRDVAWFWIKNTSVFIPLLIAAQILRRWFPTAFPKWFAPMWLWFVVPNVIVLQPWDWDNTKFFIFWALLGSIMVGGFIAGMVRRWPWTAAFASVLLILLCLSGALDLARASDAS
;
A
#
# COMPACT_ATOMS: atom_id res chain seq x y z
N ASN A 1 14.43 -14.15 -25.25
CA ASN A 1 14.50 -13.38 -23.99
C ASN A 1 13.56 -12.19 -24.09
N HIS A 2 12.32 -12.31 -23.61
CA HIS A 2 11.44 -11.15 -23.41
C HIS A 2 11.57 -10.70 -21.95
N LEU A 3 11.61 -9.39 -21.70
CA LEU A 3 11.63 -8.84 -20.35
C LEU A 3 10.28 -9.12 -19.67
N GLY A 4 10.30 -9.89 -18.57
CA GLY A 4 9.11 -10.22 -17.78
C GLY A 4 8.81 -9.23 -16.66
N TYR A 5 9.32 -7.99 -16.73
CA TYR A 5 9.20 -7.00 -15.65
C TYR A 5 9.06 -5.56 -16.17
N PRO A 6 8.45 -4.64 -15.37
CA PRO A 6 8.32 -3.22 -15.74
C PRO A 6 9.67 -2.54 -15.96
N PHE A 7 9.89 -1.97 -17.15
CA PHE A 7 11.20 -1.48 -17.59
C PHE A 7 11.32 0.05 -17.59
N MET A 8 10.23 0.80 -17.38
CA MET A 8 10.28 2.28 -17.46
C MET A 8 11.10 2.94 -16.36
N ILE A 9 11.25 2.27 -15.22
CA ILE A 9 12.14 2.75 -14.16
C ILE A 9 13.61 2.71 -14.59
N ASP A 10 14.01 1.67 -15.31
CA ASP A 10 15.37 1.52 -15.84
C ASP A 10 15.62 2.45 -17.02
N PHE A 11 14.61 2.64 -17.87
CA PHE A 11 14.67 3.61 -18.96
C PHE A 11 14.82 5.05 -18.43
N LEU A 12 14.11 5.43 -17.38
CA LEU A 12 14.29 6.74 -16.75
C LEU A 12 15.74 6.93 -16.29
N ALA A 13 16.31 5.95 -15.59
CA ALA A 13 17.70 6.00 -15.17
C ALA A 13 18.68 6.04 -16.36
N ALA A 14 18.42 5.27 -17.41
CA ALA A 14 19.26 5.24 -18.61
C ALA A 14 19.37 6.60 -19.30
N ASN A 15 18.35 7.46 -19.23
CA ASN A 15 18.41 8.81 -19.79
C ASN A 15 19.48 9.72 -19.14
N LEU A 16 19.93 9.41 -17.91
CA LEU A 16 20.98 10.18 -17.23
C LEU A 16 22.40 9.73 -17.61
N VAL A 17 22.56 8.53 -18.18
CA VAL A 17 23.87 7.98 -18.53
C VAL A 17 24.53 8.77 -19.68
N PRO A 18 23.84 9.10 -20.80
CA PRO A 18 24.38 9.99 -21.82
C PRO A 18 24.72 11.40 -21.33
N LEU A 19 24.14 11.82 -20.19
CA LEU A 19 24.41 13.11 -19.55
C LEU A 19 25.64 13.06 -18.62
N GLY A 20 26.38 11.95 -18.60
CA GLY A 20 27.62 11.79 -17.83
C GLY A 20 27.44 11.16 -16.44
N SER A 21 26.22 10.71 -16.08
CA SER A 21 26.01 10.00 -14.82
C SER A 21 26.51 8.56 -14.89
N SER A 22 27.18 8.08 -13.83
CA SER A 22 27.47 6.65 -13.69
C SER A 22 26.16 5.86 -13.53
N LEU A 23 26.13 4.59 -13.96
CA LEU A 23 24.93 3.76 -13.81
C LEU A 23 24.43 3.68 -12.35
N PRO A 24 25.27 3.43 -11.33
CA PRO A 24 24.83 3.46 -9.93
C PRO A 24 24.24 4.82 -9.53
N SER A 25 24.88 5.92 -9.90
CA SER A 25 24.39 7.27 -9.60
C SER A 25 23.04 7.54 -10.26
N ALA A 26 22.87 7.15 -11.53
CA ALA A 26 21.63 7.33 -12.27
C ALA A 26 20.45 6.59 -11.60
N LEU A 27 20.69 5.35 -11.15
CA LEU A 27 19.70 4.55 -10.43
C LEU A 27 19.34 5.22 -9.09
N VAL A 28 20.34 5.65 -8.31
CA VAL A 28 20.14 6.29 -7.00
C VAL A 28 19.41 7.64 -7.14
N ILE A 29 19.82 8.49 -8.08
CA ILE A 29 19.22 9.81 -8.30
C ILE A 29 17.76 9.68 -8.71
N THR A 30 17.45 8.81 -9.68
CA THR A 30 16.07 8.67 -10.15
C THR A 30 15.14 8.06 -9.10
N SER A 31 15.58 7.03 -8.39
CA SER A 31 14.81 6.48 -7.26
C SER A 31 14.69 7.46 -6.10
N GLY A 32 15.76 8.18 -5.75
CA GLY A 32 15.74 9.20 -4.70
C GLY A 32 14.76 10.33 -4.99
N LEU A 33 14.78 10.86 -6.22
CA LEU A 33 13.84 11.92 -6.65
C LEU A 33 12.39 11.44 -6.60
N LEU A 34 12.09 10.25 -7.13
CA LEU A 34 10.74 9.69 -7.07
C LEU A 34 10.30 9.40 -5.62
N GLY A 35 11.21 8.92 -4.79
CA GLY A 35 11.00 8.72 -3.34
C GLY A 35 10.66 10.02 -2.60
N LEU A 36 11.32 11.13 -2.94
CA LEU A 36 11.03 12.45 -2.36
C LEU A 36 9.71 13.04 -2.86
N VAL A 37 9.33 12.78 -4.12
CA VAL A 37 8.08 13.27 -4.70
C VAL A 37 6.86 12.52 -4.15
N PHE A 38 6.98 11.22 -3.88
CA PHE A 38 5.86 10.38 -3.48
C PHE A 38 5.08 10.91 -2.25
N PRO A 39 5.71 11.30 -1.12
CA PRO A 39 5.00 11.87 0.03
C PRO A 39 4.17 13.10 -0.33
N ALA A 40 4.67 13.96 -1.23
CA ALA A 40 3.93 15.13 -1.70
C ALA A 40 2.71 14.72 -2.54
N VAL A 41 2.86 13.72 -3.42
CA VAL A 41 1.73 13.17 -4.20
C VAL A 41 0.67 12.56 -3.28
N LEU A 42 1.09 11.75 -2.29
CA LEU A 42 0.20 11.19 -1.28
C LEU A 42 -0.52 12.28 -0.49
N TYR A 43 0.20 13.31 -0.02
CA TYR A 43 -0.39 14.44 0.68
C TYR A 43 -1.46 15.15 -0.16
N LEU A 44 -1.14 15.51 -1.41
CA LEU A 44 -2.05 16.23 -2.29
C LEU A 44 -3.29 15.39 -2.62
N ALA A 45 -3.12 14.10 -2.92
CA ALA A 45 -4.22 13.19 -3.16
C ALA A 45 -5.09 13.03 -1.91
N ALA A 46 -4.47 12.76 -0.75
CA ALA A 46 -5.18 12.61 0.52
C ALA A 46 -5.94 13.88 0.90
N ALA A 47 -5.39 15.07 0.68
CA ALA A 47 -6.06 16.34 0.97
C ALA A 47 -7.32 16.53 0.12
N ARG A 48 -7.30 16.08 -1.15
CA ARG A 48 -8.46 16.13 -2.04
C ARG A 48 -9.48 15.03 -1.74
N PHE A 49 -9.01 13.82 -1.43
CA PHE A 49 -9.88 12.72 -1.05
C PHE A 49 -10.57 12.96 0.28
N THR A 50 -9.88 13.47 1.28
CA THR A 50 -10.46 13.70 2.62
C THR A 50 -11.09 15.08 2.77
N GLY A 51 -10.68 16.07 1.96
CA GLY A 51 -11.06 17.47 2.15
C GLY A 51 -10.38 18.13 3.37
N SER A 52 -9.31 17.54 3.92
CA SER A 52 -8.61 18.05 5.10
C SER A 52 -7.09 17.94 4.96
N ARG A 53 -6.39 19.06 5.20
CA ARG A 53 -4.90 19.10 5.21
C ARG A 53 -4.31 18.31 6.38
N GLY A 54 -4.95 18.37 7.55
CA GLY A 54 -4.51 17.60 8.72
C GLY A 54 -4.67 16.09 8.51
N ALA A 55 -5.77 15.68 7.88
CA ALA A 55 -5.97 14.27 7.50
C ALA A 55 -4.90 13.80 6.51
N ALA A 56 -4.54 14.65 5.55
CA ALA A 56 -3.50 14.35 4.57
C ALA A 56 -2.11 14.19 5.21
N ALA A 57 -1.74 15.09 6.14
CA ALA A 57 -0.48 14.97 6.88
C ALA A 57 -0.43 13.66 7.67
N ILE A 58 -1.51 13.33 8.39
CA ILE A 58 -1.59 12.08 9.14
C ILE A 58 -1.49 10.87 8.19
N ALA A 59 -2.18 10.89 7.06
CA ALA A 59 -2.13 9.79 6.08
C ALA A 59 -0.71 9.52 5.57
N VAL A 60 0.08 10.57 5.33
CA VAL A 60 1.49 10.44 4.95
C VAL A 60 2.29 9.76 6.04
N PHE A 61 2.19 10.22 7.30
CA PHE A 61 2.89 9.59 8.42
C PHE A 61 2.47 8.14 8.63
N VAL A 62 1.17 7.85 8.61
CA VAL A 62 0.64 6.50 8.80
C VAL A 62 1.11 5.55 7.69
N PHE A 63 1.24 6.02 6.44
CA PHE A 63 1.76 5.18 5.38
C PHE A 63 3.28 4.99 5.46
N LEU A 64 4.05 6.07 5.61
CA LEU A 64 5.51 6.01 5.57
C LEU A 64 6.11 5.36 6.82
N LEU A 65 5.53 5.63 7.98
CA LEU A 65 6.03 5.10 9.26
C LEU A 65 5.20 3.90 9.75
N GLY A 66 4.18 3.49 8.99
CA GLY A 66 3.27 2.41 9.37
C GLY A 66 4.00 1.12 9.73
N GLY A 67 3.54 0.48 10.80
CA GLY A 67 4.05 -0.80 11.27
C GLY A 67 3.15 -1.48 12.29
N GLY A 68 3.62 -2.59 12.84
CA GLY A 68 2.91 -3.37 13.84
C GLY A 68 3.22 -3.00 15.28
N LEU A 69 2.90 -3.90 16.20
CA LEU A 69 3.18 -3.78 17.64
C LEU A 69 4.62 -4.15 18.03
N GLY A 70 5.55 -4.35 17.07
CA GLY A 70 6.90 -4.80 17.42
C GLY A 70 7.70 -3.82 18.29
N PHE A 71 7.35 -2.52 18.30
CA PHE A 71 7.94 -1.55 19.22
C PHE A 71 7.86 -1.96 20.70
N VAL A 72 6.96 -2.86 21.10
CA VAL A 72 6.91 -3.39 22.48
C VAL A 72 8.21 -4.07 22.91
N TYR A 73 8.96 -4.63 21.95
CA TYR A 73 10.26 -5.25 22.23
C TYR A 73 11.37 -4.23 22.52
N LEU A 74 11.19 -2.96 22.14
CA LEU A 74 12.14 -1.89 22.45
C LEU A 74 12.29 -1.71 23.97
N ALA A 75 11.21 -1.83 24.73
CA ALA A 75 11.27 -1.75 26.18
C ALA A 75 12.16 -2.86 26.76
N GLY A 76 12.06 -4.07 26.21
CA GLY A 76 12.95 -5.18 26.53
C GLY A 76 14.40 -4.85 26.19
N ASP A 77 14.66 -4.33 24.98
CA ASP A 77 16.02 -3.97 24.55
C ASP A 77 16.65 -2.91 25.48
N ILE A 78 15.88 -1.89 25.88
CA ILE A 78 16.33 -0.84 26.82
C ILE A 78 16.61 -1.43 28.21
N VAL A 79 15.77 -2.34 28.70
CA VAL A 79 15.97 -2.97 30.02
C VAL A 79 17.24 -3.83 30.04
N HIS A 80 17.52 -4.57 28.95
CA HIS A 80 18.67 -5.48 28.89
C HIS A 80 20.00 -4.77 28.60
N SER A 81 19.98 -3.70 27.81
CA SER A 81 21.21 -3.09 27.28
C SER A 81 21.31 -1.58 27.52
N GLY A 82 20.36 -1.00 28.27
CA GLY A 82 20.32 0.42 28.64
C GLY A 82 19.84 1.33 27.51
N LEU A 83 19.82 2.64 27.78
CA LEU A 83 19.37 3.66 26.81
C LEU A 83 20.29 3.80 25.59
N GLY A 84 21.53 3.29 25.65
CA GLY A 84 22.48 3.33 24.54
C GLY A 84 22.00 2.59 23.29
N VAL A 85 21.09 1.63 23.46
CA VAL A 85 20.41 0.90 22.36
C VAL A 85 19.70 1.83 21.38
N LEU A 86 19.24 3.00 21.83
CA LEU A 86 18.55 3.95 20.96
C LEU A 86 19.48 4.57 19.90
N ALA A 87 20.80 4.53 20.10
CA ALA A 87 21.77 4.92 19.08
C ALA A 87 21.93 3.84 18.00
N HIS A 88 21.95 2.56 18.42
CA HIS A 88 22.17 1.41 17.53
C HIS A 88 21.12 0.33 17.82
N LEU A 89 19.99 0.41 17.10
CA LEU A 89 18.87 -0.50 17.32
C LEU A 89 19.24 -1.94 16.92
N PRO A 90 19.08 -2.94 17.80
CA PRO A 90 19.67 -4.27 17.63
C PRO A 90 18.89 -5.17 16.68
N ARG A 91 17.65 -4.79 16.34
CA ARG A 91 16.71 -5.61 15.57
C ARG A 91 15.79 -4.76 14.71
N GLU A 92 15.14 -5.41 13.75
CA GLU A 92 13.94 -4.90 13.10
C GLU A 92 12.71 -5.16 13.98
N TYR A 93 11.79 -4.21 13.99
CA TYR A 93 10.55 -4.19 14.77
C TYR A 93 9.31 -4.42 13.89
N THR A 94 9.39 -4.29 12.57
CA THR A 94 8.26 -4.59 11.66
C THR A 94 8.39 -5.93 10.94
N LEU A 95 9.59 -6.52 10.88
CA LEU A 95 9.84 -7.84 10.29
C LEU A 95 10.67 -8.72 11.23
N ASN A 96 10.10 -9.85 11.64
CA ASN A 96 10.76 -10.87 12.42
C ASN A 96 9.96 -12.17 12.28
N ARG A 97 10.50 -13.12 11.50
CA ARG A 97 9.78 -14.36 11.13
C ARG A 97 9.60 -15.31 12.31
N ASP A 98 10.53 -15.34 13.26
CA ASP A 98 10.45 -16.18 14.46
C ASP A 98 9.31 -15.74 15.38
N LEU A 99 9.03 -14.43 15.39
CA LEU A 99 7.92 -13.83 16.10
C LEU A 99 6.68 -13.67 15.21
N ASN A 100 6.70 -14.08 13.95
CA ASN A 100 5.61 -13.85 13.00
C ASN A 100 5.19 -12.37 12.80
N PHE A 101 6.17 -11.46 12.84
CA PHE A 101 6.04 -10.15 12.23
C PHE A 101 6.42 -10.27 10.75
N GLN A 102 5.46 -10.06 9.86
CA GLN A 102 5.56 -10.23 8.41
C GLN A 102 5.32 -8.91 7.65
N TRP A 103 4.78 -7.89 8.33
CA TRP A 103 4.45 -6.59 7.73
C TRP A 103 5.60 -5.60 7.87
N LEU A 104 6.63 -5.77 7.04
CA LEU A 104 7.75 -4.84 6.94
C LEU A 104 7.26 -3.42 6.58
N ASN A 105 7.86 -2.41 7.21
CA ASN A 105 7.53 -1.01 6.97
C ASN A 105 7.49 -0.67 5.45
N PRO A 106 6.46 0.06 4.96
CA PRO A 106 6.30 0.37 3.54
C PRO A 106 7.51 1.00 2.84
N VAL A 107 8.28 1.85 3.52
CA VAL A 107 9.45 2.49 2.93
C VAL A 107 10.54 1.45 2.67
N LEU A 108 10.82 0.61 3.67
CA LEU A 108 11.83 -0.46 3.59
C LEU A 108 11.40 -1.62 2.69
N ALA A 109 10.10 -1.91 2.61
CA ALA A 109 9.58 -3.01 1.79
C ALA A 109 9.41 -2.64 0.31
N TYR A 110 9.11 -1.38 -0.01
CA TYR A 110 8.71 -0.97 -1.35
C TYR A 110 9.48 0.22 -1.90
N LEU A 111 9.57 1.34 -1.16
CA LEU A 111 10.13 2.57 -1.73
C LEU A 111 11.63 2.44 -1.99
N VAL A 112 12.36 1.74 -1.10
CA VAL A 112 13.81 1.53 -1.24
C VAL A 112 14.13 0.37 -2.19
N PRO A 113 13.67 -0.89 -1.95
CA PRO A 113 14.11 -2.03 -2.76
C PRO A 113 13.36 -2.18 -4.10
N GLN A 114 12.10 -1.75 -4.18
CA GLN A 114 11.25 -2.03 -5.35
C GLN A 114 11.04 -0.77 -6.20
N ARG A 115 12.08 -0.28 -6.89
CA ARG A 115 12.06 1.01 -7.62
C ARG A 115 10.81 1.29 -8.47
N SER A 116 10.21 0.27 -9.09
CA SER A 116 8.97 0.41 -9.88
C SER A 116 7.75 0.90 -9.06
N THR A 117 7.67 0.61 -7.77
CA THR A 117 6.54 1.02 -6.92
C THR A 117 6.52 2.52 -6.66
N LEU A 118 7.67 3.20 -6.76
CA LEU A 118 7.75 4.66 -6.67
C LEU A 118 6.89 5.34 -7.75
N PHE A 119 6.92 4.79 -8.96
CA PHE A 119 5.98 5.15 -10.01
C PHE A 119 4.58 4.62 -9.71
N GLY A 120 4.47 3.34 -9.37
CA GLY A 120 3.19 2.66 -9.15
C GLY A 120 2.27 3.39 -8.17
N PHE A 121 2.76 3.74 -6.98
CA PHE A 121 1.97 4.43 -5.97
C PHE A 121 1.57 5.84 -6.42
N SER A 122 2.51 6.61 -6.95
CA SER A 122 2.26 7.98 -7.40
C SER A 122 1.24 8.03 -8.55
N LEU A 123 1.44 7.19 -9.57
CA LEU A 123 0.54 7.11 -10.72
C LEU A 123 -0.85 6.60 -10.32
N ALA A 124 -0.93 5.59 -9.44
CA ALA A 124 -2.21 5.09 -8.94
C ALA A 124 -3.01 6.21 -8.24
N LEU A 125 -2.37 6.96 -7.34
CA LEU A 125 -3.01 8.07 -6.64
C LEU A 125 -3.44 9.19 -7.61
N ILE A 126 -2.60 9.55 -8.56
CA ILE A 126 -2.89 10.59 -9.56
C ILE A 126 -4.10 10.19 -10.41
N VAL A 127 -4.10 8.98 -10.98
CA VAL A 127 -5.20 8.52 -11.85
C VAL A 127 -6.50 8.36 -11.06
N LEU A 128 -6.46 7.76 -9.87
CA LEU A 128 -7.65 7.63 -9.02
C LEU A 128 -8.18 9.01 -8.60
N LEU A 129 -7.31 9.97 -8.31
CA LEU A 129 -7.73 11.34 -8.01
C LEU A 129 -8.36 12.03 -9.22
N LEU A 130 -7.78 11.89 -10.40
CA LEU A 130 -8.34 12.44 -11.64
C LEU A 130 -9.73 11.88 -11.91
N LEU A 131 -9.91 10.56 -11.81
CA LEU A 131 -11.22 9.92 -11.96
C LEU A 131 -12.20 10.36 -10.89
N TRP A 132 -11.75 10.47 -9.64
CA TRP A 132 -12.56 10.96 -8.52
C TRP A 132 -13.10 12.36 -8.76
N LEU A 133 -12.23 13.28 -9.17
CA LEU A 133 -12.61 14.65 -9.52
C LEU A 133 -13.51 14.68 -10.76
N ALA A 134 -13.18 13.89 -11.80
CA ALA A 134 -13.96 13.80 -13.03
C ALA A 134 -15.40 13.34 -12.78
N VAL A 135 -15.57 12.40 -11.86
CA VAL A 135 -16.89 11.94 -11.40
C VAL A 135 -17.59 13.02 -10.56
N ARG A 136 -16.91 13.58 -9.56
CA ARG A 136 -17.52 14.48 -8.56
C ARG A 136 -17.91 15.83 -9.17
N GLU A 137 -17.05 16.41 -9.98
CA GLU A 137 -17.23 17.73 -10.59
C GLU A 137 -17.90 17.64 -11.98
N ARG A 138 -18.31 16.44 -12.41
CA ARG A 138 -18.96 16.19 -13.70
C ARG A 138 -18.16 16.69 -14.90
N HIS A 139 -16.84 16.46 -14.89
CA HIS A 139 -15.99 16.76 -16.05
C HIS A 139 -16.43 16.00 -17.30
N ASP A 140 -15.99 16.51 -18.45
CA ASP A 140 -16.24 15.93 -19.77
C ASP A 140 -15.41 14.65 -20.01
N SER A 141 -15.56 14.06 -21.21
CA SER A 141 -14.86 12.83 -21.57
C SER A 141 -13.33 12.99 -21.64
N LYS A 142 -12.77 14.21 -21.71
CA LYS A 142 -11.33 14.43 -21.86
C LYS A 142 -10.57 14.05 -20.59
N ALA A 143 -11.14 14.33 -19.43
CA ALA A 143 -10.53 13.93 -18.15
C ALA A 143 -10.45 12.40 -18.02
N PHE A 144 -11.52 11.68 -18.40
CA PHE A 144 -11.54 10.22 -18.43
C PHE A 144 -10.57 9.66 -19.47
N LEU A 145 -10.51 10.26 -20.67
CA LEU A 145 -9.58 9.90 -21.73
C LEU A 145 -8.12 10.03 -21.27
N PHE A 146 -7.75 11.16 -20.69
CA PHE A 146 -6.40 11.38 -20.19
C PHE A 146 -6.04 10.37 -19.08
N ALA A 147 -6.93 10.19 -18.11
CA ALA A 147 -6.76 9.17 -17.06
C ALA A 147 -6.62 7.75 -17.65
N GLY A 148 -7.37 7.44 -18.70
CA GLY A 148 -7.34 6.15 -19.38
C GLY A 148 -6.05 5.93 -20.16
N ILE A 149 -5.50 6.96 -20.81
CA ILE A 149 -4.19 6.89 -21.48
C ILE A 149 -3.09 6.65 -20.44
N VAL A 150 -3.08 7.42 -19.35
CA VAL A 150 -2.09 7.25 -18.27
C VAL A 150 -2.19 5.86 -17.64
N ALA A 151 -3.41 5.37 -17.39
CA ALA A 151 -3.64 4.01 -16.91
C ALA A 151 -3.15 2.96 -17.93
N GLY A 152 -3.42 3.14 -19.22
CA GLY A 152 -3.03 2.22 -20.27
C GLY A 152 -1.51 2.07 -20.44
N LEU A 153 -0.75 3.12 -20.13
CA LEU A 153 0.73 3.09 -20.11
C LEU A 153 1.29 2.52 -18.79
N MET A 154 0.49 2.49 -17.73
CA MET A 154 0.93 2.11 -16.39
C MET A 154 1.57 0.72 -16.29
N PRO A 155 1.18 -0.34 -17.03
CA PRO A 155 1.86 -1.64 -16.96
C PRO A 155 3.37 -1.58 -17.23
N ALA A 156 3.82 -0.66 -18.09
CA ALA A 156 5.25 -0.48 -18.37
C ALA A 156 6.03 0.10 -17.18
N PHE A 157 5.31 0.78 -16.26
CA PHE A 157 5.85 1.34 -15.02
C PHE A 157 5.64 0.40 -13.84
N HIS A 158 4.42 -0.12 -13.65
CA HIS A 158 4.07 -1.00 -12.55
C HIS A 158 2.70 -1.71 -12.77
N VAL A 159 2.73 -3.05 -12.88
CA VAL A 159 1.54 -3.87 -13.22
C VAL A 159 0.49 -3.90 -12.09
N HIS A 160 0.90 -3.98 -10.82
CA HIS A 160 -0.04 -4.03 -9.69
C HIS A 160 -0.79 -2.70 -9.51
N ALA A 161 -0.15 -1.56 -9.80
CA ALA A 161 -0.82 -0.26 -9.81
C ALA A 161 -1.87 -0.20 -10.92
N TYR A 162 -1.53 -0.67 -12.14
CA TYR A 162 -2.47 -0.76 -13.25
C TYR A 162 -3.72 -1.55 -12.87
N GLY A 163 -3.52 -2.77 -12.35
CA GLY A 163 -4.63 -3.64 -11.94
C GLY A 163 -5.51 -3.00 -10.88
N THR A 164 -4.89 -2.35 -9.88
CA THR A 164 -5.61 -1.63 -8.82
C THR A 164 -6.45 -0.48 -9.38
N VAL A 165 -5.88 0.36 -10.25
CA VAL A 165 -6.57 1.50 -10.84
C VAL A 165 -7.75 1.07 -11.71
N VAL A 166 -7.54 0.09 -12.60
CA VAL A 166 -8.58 -0.39 -13.51
C VAL A 166 -9.71 -1.07 -12.75
N ALA A 167 -9.39 -1.91 -11.76
CA ALA A 167 -10.39 -2.60 -10.97
C ALA A 167 -11.21 -1.63 -10.11
N LEU A 168 -10.57 -0.69 -9.40
CA LEU A 168 -11.30 0.32 -8.63
C LEU A 168 -12.18 1.18 -9.54
N ALA A 169 -11.66 1.61 -10.69
CA ALA A 169 -12.45 2.32 -11.69
C ALA A 169 -13.66 1.50 -12.17
N ALA A 170 -13.53 0.18 -12.32
CA ALA A 170 -14.65 -0.69 -12.69
C ALA A 170 -15.74 -0.72 -11.62
N PHE A 171 -15.36 -0.90 -10.34
CA PHE A 171 -16.33 -0.80 -9.24
C PHE A 171 -17.01 0.57 -9.22
N TRP A 172 -16.23 1.64 -9.37
CA TRP A 172 -16.71 3.01 -9.43
C TRP A 172 -17.70 3.23 -10.59
N ALA A 173 -17.44 2.67 -11.76
CA ALA A 173 -18.31 2.74 -12.93
C ALA A 173 -19.63 1.97 -12.72
N VAL A 174 -19.59 0.82 -12.02
CA VAL A 174 -20.79 0.06 -11.66
C VAL A 174 -21.72 0.87 -10.76
N PHE A 175 -21.16 1.57 -9.76
CA PHE A 175 -21.94 2.38 -8.82
C PHE A 175 -22.25 3.81 -9.31
N ASN A 176 -21.60 4.26 -10.38
CA ASN A 176 -21.80 5.56 -10.99
C ASN A 176 -21.76 5.43 -12.52
N ARG A 177 -22.86 4.94 -13.09
CA ARG A 177 -22.97 4.66 -14.53
C ARG A 177 -22.96 5.96 -15.35
N ARG A 178 -21.96 6.07 -16.21
CA ARG A 178 -21.67 7.22 -17.09
C ARG A 178 -21.09 6.72 -18.41
N ARG A 179 -21.38 7.39 -19.52
CA ARG A 179 -20.84 7.01 -20.84
C ARG A 179 -19.35 7.34 -20.96
N GLU A 180 -18.91 8.35 -20.22
CA GLU A 180 -17.53 8.84 -20.17
C GLU A 180 -16.54 7.79 -19.65
N TRP A 181 -17.02 6.79 -18.89
CA TRP A 181 -16.18 5.64 -18.51
C TRP A 181 -15.63 4.88 -19.71
N VAL A 182 -16.31 4.88 -20.86
CA VAL A 182 -15.79 4.31 -22.11
C VAL A 182 -14.49 5.02 -22.51
N ALA A 183 -14.45 6.35 -22.37
CA ALA A 183 -13.24 7.13 -22.65
C ALA A 183 -12.08 6.78 -21.71
N PHE A 184 -12.35 6.27 -20.50
CA PHE A 184 -11.31 5.73 -19.63
C PHE A 184 -10.91 4.29 -20.00
N PHE A 185 -11.88 3.36 -20.07
CA PHE A 185 -11.57 1.93 -20.23
C PHE A 185 -10.98 1.59 -21.59
N VAL A 186 -11.44 2.21 -22.67
CA VAL A 186 -10.93 1.92 -24.02
C VAL A 186 -9.42 2.13 -24.12
N PRO A 187 -8.86 3.34 -23.88
CA PRO A 187 -7.41 3.53 -23.93
C PRO A 187 -6.68 2.74 -22.83
N ALA A 188 -7.27 2.60 -21.63
CA ALA A 188 -6.66 1.85 -20.53
C ALA A 188 -6.46 0.36 -20.86
N LEU A 189 -7.32 -0.22 -21.70
CA LEU A 189 -7.20 -1.60 -22.15
C LEU A 189 -6.36 -1.69 -23.42
N VAL A 190 -6.65 -0.87 -24.44
CA VAL A 190 -5.98 -0.94 -25.75
C VAL A 190 -4.48 -0.73 -25.64
N LEU A 191 -4.02 0.22 -24.80
CA LEU A 191 -2.60 0.48 -24.62
C LEU A 191 -1.92 -0.53 -23.68
N ALA A 192 -2.66 -1.05 -22.70
CA ALA A 192 -2.12 -1.97 -21.70
C ALA A 192 -1.96 -3.39 -22.22
N ILE A 193 -2.92 -3.88 -23.02
CA ILE A 193 -2.97 -5.28 -23.48
C ILE A 193 -1.65 -5.70 -24.16
N PRO A 194 -1.06 -4.94 -25.10
CA PRO A 194 0.21 -5.33 -25.73
C PRO A 194 1.35 -5.46 -24.72
N VAL A 195 1.44 -4.55 -23.74
CA VAL A 195 2.47 -4.57 -22.70
C VAL A 195 2.28 -5.75 -21.75
N LEU A 196 1.03 -6.02 -21.34
CA LEU A 196 0.69 -7.14 -20.48
C LEU A 196 0.90 -8.48 -21.17
N ALA A 197 0.56 -8.59 -22.46
CA ALA A 197 0.82 -9.79 -23.26
C ALA A 197 2.32 -10.06 -23.41
N TRP A 198 3.13 -9.00 -23.59
CA TRP A 198 4.58 -9.10 -23.61
C TRP A 198 5.15 -9.58 -22.27
N MET A 199 4.64 -9.04 -21.15
CA MET A 199 5.10 -9.36 -19.79
C MET A 199 4.45 -10.63 -19.23
N TRP A 200 3.60 -11.31 -19.99
CA TRP A 200 2.80 -12.41 -19.48
C TRP A 200 3.70 -13.56 -19.05
N PRO A 201 3.58 -14.05 -17.80
CA PRO A 201 4.41 -15.15 -17.34
C PRO A 201 4.06 -16.45 -18.08
N PRO A 202 5.04 -17.31 -18.41
CA PRO A 202 4.83 -18.51 -19.21
C PRO A 202 4.02 -19.61 -18.50
N ALA A 203 3.89 -19.54 -17.18
CA ALA A 203 3.08 -20.45 -16.37
C ALA A 203 2.42 -19.69 -15.22
N ASN A 204 1.37 -20.27 -14.64
CA ASN A 204 0.82 -19.77 -13.39
C ASN A 204 1.93 -19.78 -12.34
N ASN A 205 2.13 -18.63 -11.73
CA ASN A 205 3.24 -18.38 -10.85
C ASN A 205 2.87 -18.61 -9.38
N SER A 206 1.63 -19.02 -9.06
CA SER A 206 1.22 -19.44 -7.71
C SER A 206 1.86 -20.79 -7.36
N ALA A 207 2.62 -20.88 -6.25
CA ALA A 207 3.31 -22.10 -5.84
C ALA A 207 2.84 -22.55 -4.44
N CYS A 208 2.33 -23.78 -4.34
CA CYS A 208 1.57 -24.22 -3.15
C CYS A 208 2.34 -25.10 -2.18
N GLY A 209 3.56 -25.52 -2.53
CA GLY A 209 4.23 -26.61 -1.81
C GLY A 209 3.26 -27.81 -1.62
N PRO A 210 3.08 -28.34 -0.39
CA PRO A 210 2.12 -29.40 -0.09
C PRO A 210 0.66 -28.94 0.12
N GLY A 211 0.36 -27.65 -0.06
CA GLY A 211 -0.96 -27.06 0.19
C GLY A 211 -2.02 -27.37 -0.87
N VAL A 212 -3.25 -26.96 -0.58
CA VAL A 212 -4.40 -27.14 -1.49
C VAL A 212 -4.33 -26.13 -2.64
N SER A 213 -4.48 -26.61 -3.87
CA SER A 213 -4.60 -25.75 -5.06
C SER A 213 -6.00 -25.89 -5.69
N PHE A 214 -6.53 -24.78 -6.20
CA PHE A 214 -7.79 -24.72 -6.91
C PHE A 214 -7.62 -23.91 -8.20
N PHE A 215 -7.87 -24.55 -9.35
CA PHE A 215 -7.59 -23.98 -10.69
C PHE A 215 -6.18 -23.38 -10.84
N GLY A 216 -5.18 -24.02 -10.21
CA GLY A 216 -3.79 -23.59 -10.24
C GLY A 216 -3.43 -22.46 -9.26
N TYR A 217 -4.36 -21.99 -8.41
CA TYR A 217 -4.07 -21.03 -7.35
C TYR A 217 -4.06 -21.71 -5.99
N CYS A 218 -3.07 -21.39 -5.15
CA CYS A 218 -2.98 -21.94 -3.81
C CYS A 218 -3.97 -21.27 -2.86
N LEU A 219 -4.63 -22.08 -2.05
CA LEU A 219 -5.49 -21.62 -0.99
C LEU A 219 -4.71 -21.62 0.33
N GLU A 220 -4.52 -20.43 0.89
CA GLU A 220 -3.87 -20.21 2.17
C GLU A 220 -4.76 -19.28 3.03
N PRO A 221 -5.72 -19.85 3.77
CA PRO A 221 -6.56 -19.06 4.66
C PRO A 221 -5.73 -18.38 5.76
N GLY A 222 -5.86 -17.06 5.86
CA GLY A 222 -5.26 -16.25 6.91
C GLY A 222 -3.88 -15.66 6.58
N TRP A 223 -3.30 -15.95 5.41
CA TRP A 223 -2.00 -15.46 4.91
C TRP A 223 -0.89 -15.34 5.97
N LEU A 224 0.03 -16.30 6.03
CA LEU A 224 1.15 -16.36 6.99
C LEU A 224 0.78 -16.23 8.48
N SER A 225 -0.51 -16.10 8.83
CA SER A 225 -0.94 -16.29 10.22
C SER A 225 -0.70 -17.74 10.57
N TYR A 226 0.39 -18.02 11.30
CA TYR A 226 0.63 -19.33 11.88
C TYR A 226 -0.53 -19.63 12.81
N THR A 227 -1.51 -20.38 12.31
CA THR A 227 -2.53 -20.99 13.14
C THR A 227 -2.05 -22.40 13.39
N ASP A 228 -1.67 -22.73 14.62
CA ASP A 228 -1.39 -24.13 14.98
C ASP A 228 -2.74 -24.82 15.22
N TRP A 229 -3.48 -25.03 14.12
CA TRP A 229 -4.79 -25.68 14.11
C TRP A 229 -4.76 -27.09 14.69
N GLN A 230 -3.58 -27.73 14.70
CA GLN A 230 -3.36 -29.04 15.32
C GLN A 230 -3.27 -28.95 16.86
N ARG A 231 -2.77 -27.84 17.40
CA ARG A 231 -2.67 -27.58 18.84
C ARG A 231 -3.89 -26.88 19.44
N ASP A 232 -4.38 -25.84 18.77
CA ASP A 232 -5.40 -24.91 19.30
C ASP A 232 -6.81 -25.14 18.71
N GLY A 233 -6.91 -26.01 17.71
CA GLY A 233 -8.16 -26.42 17.06
C GLY A 233 -8.69 -25.39 16.05
N VAL A 234 -9.51 -25.85 15.09
CA VAL A 234 -10.03 -25.00 13.98
C VAL A 234 -10.83 -23.78 14.48
N LEU A 235 -11.41 -23.86 15.68
CA LEU A 235 -12.17 -22.76 16.27
C LEU A 235 -11.29 -21.59 16.74
N SER A 236 -9.99 -21.78 16.96
CA SER A 236 -9.06 -20.69 17.30
C SER A 236 -8.72 -19.82 16.09
N PHE A 237 -8.90 -20.34 14.88
CA PHE A 237 -8.47 -19.71 13.64
C PHE A 237 -8.87 -18.23 13.49
N PRO A 238 -10.14 -17.81 13.72
CA PRO A 238 -10.51 -16.40 13.60
C PRO A 238 -9.77 -15.50 14.59
N ARG A 239 -9.51 -16.00 15.80
CA ARG A 239 -8.76 -15.27 16.84
C ARG A 239 -7.30 -15.13 16.44
N ASP A 240 -6.70 -16.19 15.90
CA ASP A 240 -5.28 -16.20 15.53
C ASP A 240 -5.01 -15.29 14.32
N VAL A 241 -5.88 -15.32 13.31
CA VAL A 241 -5.83 -14.40 12.17
C VAL A 241 -6.02 -12.95 12.62
N ALA A 242 -7.01 -12.68 13.49
CA ALA A 242 -7.23 -11.34 14.01
C ALA A 242 -6.01 -10.85 14.81
N TRP A 243 -5.46 -11.70 15.68
CA TRP A 243 -4.28 -11.36 16.47
C TRP A 243 -3.04 -11.15 15.59
N PHE A 244 -2.83 -11.99 14.57
CA PHE A 244 -1.77 -11.81 13.59
C PHE A 244 -1.83 -10.44 12.93
N TRP A 245 -3.01 -10.01 12.48
CA TRP A 245 -3.18 -8.72 11.83
C TRP A 245 -3.06 -7.54 12.78
N ILE A 246 -3.57 -7.64 14.01
CA ILE A 246 -3.35 -6.62 15.07
C ILE A 246 -1.87 -6.53 15.43
N LYS A 247 -1.18 -7.66 15.54
CA LYS A 247 0.26 -7.68 15.78
C LYS A 247 1.04 -6.99 14.66
N ASN A 248 0.66 -7.21 13.40
CA ASN A 248 1.39 -6.72 12.23
C ASN A 248 1.01 -5.29 11.81
N THR A 249 -0.18 -4.81 12.16
CA THR A 249 -0.67 -3.48 11.72
C THR A 249 -1.16 -2.59 12.87
N SER A 250 -0.96 -3.04 14.11
CA SER A 250 -1.42 -2.39 15.34
C SER A 250 -2.91 -2.06 15.30
N VAL A 251 -3.25 -0.78 15.46
CA VAL A 251 -4.63 -0.26 15.46
C VAL A 251 -5.10 0.14 14.05
N PHE A 252 -4.30 -0.07 13.00
CA PHE A 252 -4.63 0.35 11.63
C PHE A 252 -5.95 -0.24 11.14
N ILE A 253 -6.11 -1.56 11.20
CA ILE A 253 -7.35 -2.24 10.76
C ILE A 253 -8.58 -1.80 11.57
N PRO A 254 -8.54 -1.81 12.93
CA PRO A 254 -9.65 -1.26 13.73
C PRO A 254 -10.04 0.17 13.34
N LEU A 255 -9.06 1.06 13.16
CA LEU A 255 -9.31 2.44 12.76
C LEU A 255 -9.85 2.54 11.34
N LEU A 256 -9.40 1.69 10.42
CA LEU A 256 -9.88 1.65 9.05
C LEU A 256 -11.34 1.15 8.99
N ILE A 257 -11.70 0.15 9.79
CA ILE A 257 -13.09 -0.31 9.94
C ILE A 257 -13.94 0.83 10.53
N ALA A 258 -13.46 1.50 11.59
CA ALA A 258 -14.14 2.63 12.18
C ALA A 258 -14.33 3.78 11.17
N ALA A 259 -13.33 4.09 10.36
CA ALA A 259 -13.41 5.05 9.26
C ALA A 259 -14.48 4.67 8.23
N GLN A 260 -14.60 3.37 7.92
CA GLN A 260 -15.58 2.84 6.99
C GLN A 260 -17.01 2.88 7.55
N ILE A 261 -17.20 2.78 8.86
CA ILE A 261 -18.52 2.86 9.52
C ILE A 261 -18.92 4.33 9.72
N LEU A 262 -18.01 5.14 10.25
CA LEU A 262 -18.23 6.54 10.64
C LEU A 262 -17.96 7.52 9.49
N ARG A 263 -18.44 7.16 8.29
CA ARG A 263 -18.22 7.93 7.04
C ARG A 263 -18.64 9.39 7.14
N ARG A 264 -19.61 9.71 8.01
CA ARG A 264 -20.10 11.08 8.26
C ARG A 264 -19.05 12.03 8.86
N TRP A 265 -17.93 11.50 9.38
CA TRP A 265 -16.85 12.32 9.91
C TRP A 265 -15.98 12.93 8.80
N PHE A 266 -16.09 12.39 7.59
CA PHE A 266 -15.36 12.85 6.41
C PHE A 266 -16.12 14.01 5.74
N PRO A 267 -15.41 15.10 5.38
CA PRO A 267 -15.95 16.16 4.54
C PRO A 267 -16.40 15.71 3.14
N THR A 268 -15.87 14.60 2.63
CA THR A 268 -16.14 14.09 1.28
C THR A 268 -16.80 12.71 1.34
N ALA A 269 -17.28 12.24 0.19
CA ALA A 269 -17.82 10.89 0.05
C ALA A 269 -16.75 9.79 -0.14
N PHE A 270 -15.45 10.09 -0.04
CA PHE A 270 -14.37 9.14 -0.33
C PHE A 270 -14.49 7.77 0.38
N PRO A 271 -14.91 7.67 1.67
CA PRO A 271 -15.09 6.35 2.29
C PRO A 271 -16.03 5.39 1.56
N LYS A 272 -17.05 5.90 0.86
CA LYS A 272 -17.92 5.07 0.02
C LYS A 272 -17.15 4.44 -1.14
N TRP A 273 -16.20 5.17 -1.70
CA TRP A 273 -15.45 4.81 -2.90
C TRP A 273 -14.19 3.99 -2.59
N PHE A 274 -13.69 4.08 -1.35
CA PHE A 274 -12.68 3.18 -0.81
C PHE A 274 -13.20 1.75 -0.62
N ALA A 275 -14.50 1.54 -0.37
CA ALA A 275 -15.06 0.25 0.06
C ALA A 275 -14.61 -0.99 -0.75
N PRO A 276 -14.51 -0.96 -2.10
CA PRO A 276 -14.03 -2.10 -2.87
C PRO A 276 -12.58 -2.51 -2.57
N MET A 277 -11.78 -1.60 -2.00
CA MET A 277 -10.39 -1.85 -1.65
C MET A 277 -10.20 -2.92 -0.58
N TRP A 278 -11.25 -3.24 0.19
CA TRP A 278 -11.22 -4.39 1.09
C TRP A 278 -10.97 -5.72 0.36
N LEU A 279 -11.25 -5.82 -0.95
CA LEU A 279 -10.91 -7.01 -1.73
C LEU A 279 -9.39 -7.22 -1.85
N TRP A 280 -8.59 -6.15 -1.89
CA TRP A 280 -7.12 -6.22 -1.87
C TRP A 280 -6.57 -6.68 -0.50
N PHE A 281 -7.42 -6.71 0.53
CA PHE A 281 -7.11 -7.29 1.83
C PHE A 281 -7.67 -8.71 1.95
N VAL A 282 -8.93 -8.92 1.60
CA VAL A 282 -9.59 -10.22 1.82
C VAL A 282 -9.09 -11.30 0.84
N VAL A 283 -8.93 -10.98 -0.45
CA VAL A 283 -8.56 -11.99 -1.46
C VAL A 283 -7.15 -12.55 -1.21
N PRO A 284 -6.11 -11.73 -1.00
CA PRO A 284 -4.76 -12.25 -0.76
C PRO A 284 -4.60 -12.83 0.66
N ASN A 285 -5.60 -12.69 1.54
CA ASN A 285 -5.68 -13.45 2.79
C ASN A 285 -6.20 -14.87 2.60
N VAL A 286 -6.61 -15.26 1.39
CA VAL A 286 -7.18 -16.59 1.10
C VAL A 286 -6.47 -17.25 -0.06
N ILE A 287 -6.00 -16.47 -1.04
CA ILE A 287 -5.42 -16.95 -2.29
C ILE A 287 -4.00 -16.43 -2.42
N VAL A 288 -3.04 -17.31 -2.71
CA VAL A 288 -1.66 -16.94 -3.04
C VAL A 288 -1.60 -16.55 -4.52
N LEU A 289 -1.37 -15.26 -4.79
CA LEU A 289 -1.43 -14.67 -6.14
C LEU A 289 -0.04 -14.50 -6.78
N GLN A 290 1.01 -14.99 -6.11
CA GLN A 290 2.42 -14.81 -6.47
C GLN A 290 3.19 -16.09 -6.16
N PRO A 291 4.44 -16.25 -6.64
CA PRO A 291 5.27 -17.44 -6.33
C PRO A 291 5.55 -17.66 -4.87
N TRP A 292 5.64 -16.57 -4.12
CA TRP A 292 5.87 -16.59 -2.69
C TRP A 292 4.63 -16.02 -2.03
N ASP A 293 4.08 -16.74 -1.05
CA ASP A 293 2.96 -16.29 -0.22
C ASP A 293 3.17 -14.86 0.33
N TRP A 294 4.37 -14.53 0.80
CA TRP A 294 4.74 -13.21 1.31
C TRP A 294 4.57 -12.09 0.27
N ASP A 295 4.67 -12.39 -1.03
CA ASP A 295 4.48 -11.41 -2.10
C ASP A 295 3.02 -10.96 -2.27
N ASN A 296 2.05 -11.61 -1.59
CA ASN A 296 0.68 -11.07 -1.49
C ASN A 296 0.64 -9.68 -0.84
N THR A 297 1.70 -9.30 -0.12
CA THR A 297 1.92 -7.93 0.36
C THR A 297 1.84 -6.87 -0.75
N LYS A 298 2.16 -7.21 -2.00
CA LYS A 298 1.99 -6.33 -3.18
C LYS A 298 0.53 -5.89 -3.41
N PHE A 299 -0.45 -6.63 -2.91
CA PHE A 299 -1.87 -6.24 -2.93
C PHE A 299 -2.22 -5.47 -1.65
N PHE A 300 -1.83 -6.00 -0.49
CA PHE A 300 -2.07 -5.35 0.80
C PHE A 300 -1.53 -3.92 0.84
N ILE A 301 -0.39 -3.65 0.19
CA ILE A 301 0.22 -2.33 0.24
C ILE A 301 -0.62 -1.25 -0.45
N PHE A 302 -1.33 -1.56 -1.53
CA PHE A 302 -2.27 -0.62 -2.13
C PHE A 302 -3.49 -0.40 -1.21
N TRP A 303 -3.94 -1.46 -0.53
CA TRP A 303 -5.02 -1.34 0.46
C TRP A 303 -4.57 -0.45 1.64
N ALA A 304 -3.34 -0.62 2.11
CA ALA A 304 -2.76 0.21 3.16
C ALA A 304 -2.51 1.66 2.68
N LEU A 305 -2.12 1.86 1.41
CA LEU A 305 -1.92 3.18 0.80
C LEU A 305 -3.19 4.02 0.79
N LEU A 306 -4.30 3.46 0.29
CA LEU A 306 -5.59 4.16 0.33
C LEU A 306 -6.21 4.12 1.73
N GLY A 307 -5.90 3.09 2.52
CA GLY A 307 -6.34 2.94 3.90
C GLY A 307 -5.73 3.98 4.84
N SER A 308 -4.49 4.40 4.61
CA SER A 308 -3.85 5.46 5.40
C SER A 308 -4.57 6.80 5.22
N ILE A 309 -5.11 7.07 4.03
CA ILE A 309 -5.97 8.24 3.74
C ILE A 309 -7.26 8.17 4.57
N MET A 310 -7.82 6.98 4.70
CA MET A 310 -9.01 6.75 5.52
C MET A 310 -8.72 6.88 7.01
N VAL A 311 -7.67 6.25 7.52
CA VAL A 311 -7.25 6.35 8.92
C VAL A 311 -6.91 7.80 9.27
N GLY A 312 -6.17 8.51 8.41
CA GLY A 312 -5.85 9.92 8.62
C GLY A 312 -7.09 10.82 8.64
N GLY A 313 -8.06 10.60 7.75
CA GLY A 313 -9.33 11.31 7.79
C GLY A 313 -10.19 10.99 9.02
N PHE A 314 -10.14 9.76 9.53
CA PHE A 314 -10.82 9.37 10.75
C PHE A 314 -10.23 10.06 11.99
N ILE A 315 -8.90 9.99 12.16
CA ILE A 315 -8.19 10.64 13.29
C ILE A 315 -8.40 12.16 13.25
N ALA A 316 -8.23 12.79 12.08
CA ALA A 316 -8.47 14.23 11.94
C ALA A 316 -9.94 14.60 12.19
N GLY A 317 -10.89 13.77 11.74
CA GLY A 317 -12.31 13.94 11.98
C GLY A 317 -12.67 13.87 13.47
N MET A 318 -12.07 12.93 14.20
CA MET A 318 -12.21 12.75 15.65
C MET A 318 -11.75 14.01 16.39
N VAL A 319 -10.53 14.48 16.12
CA VAL A 319 -9.95 15.68 16.77
C VAL A 319 -10.76 16.93 16.44
N ARG A 320 -11.18 17.09 15.17
CA ARG A 320 -12.01 18.23 14.75
C ARG A 320 -13.35 18.28 15.48
N ARG A 321 -13.96 17.11 15.73
CA ARG A 321 -15.27 17.01 16.39
C ARG A 321 -15.14 17.17 17.91
N TRP A 322 -14.07 16.65 18.47
CA TRP A 322 -13.78 16.66 19.90
C TRP A 322 -12.31 17.01 20.14
N PRO A 323 -11.96 18.29 20.26
CA PRO A 323 -10.57 18.73 20.39
C PRO A 323 -9.81 18.11 21.56
N TRP A 324 -10.51 17.76 22.65
CA TRP A 324 -9.93 17.06 23.81
C TRP A 324 -9.38 15.67 23.48
N THR A 325 -9.79 15.06 22.35
CA THR A 325 -9.26 13.77 21.87
C THR A 325 -7.88 13.88 21.22
N ALA A 326 -7.28 15.08 21.13
CA ALA A 326 -5.95 15.27 20.54
C ALA A 326 -4.87 14.42 21.22
N ALA A 327 -4.89 14.31 22.55
CA ALA A 327 -3.94 13.44 23.28
C ALA A 327 -4.12 11.97 22.90
N PHE A 328 -5.37 11.51 22.78
CA PHE A 328 -5.67 10.15 22.35
C PHE A 328 -5.25 9.91 20.88
N ALA A 329 -5.44 10.88 20.00
CA ALA A 329 -4.95 10.82 18.63
C ALA A 329 -3.42 10.66 18.57
N SER A 330 -2.66 11.36 19.42
CA SER A 330 -1.20 11.18 19.52
C SER A 330 -0.82 9.75 19.92
N VAL A 331 -1.55 9.15 20.88
CA VAL A 331 -1.34 7.74 21.26
C VAL A 331 -1.60 6.81 20.07
N LEU A 332 -2.69 7.02 19.32
CA LEU A 332 -2.97 6.24 18.11
C LEU A 332 -1.84 6.36 17.07
N LEU A 333 -1.30 7.56 16.86
CA LEU A 333 -0.18 7.77 15.94
C LEU A 333 1.09 7.06 16.40
N ILE A 334 1.38 7.03 17.71
CA ILE A 334 2.51 6.26 18.25
C ILE A 334 2.30 4.77 17.97
N LEU A 335 1.12 4.23 18.24
CA LEU A 335 0.81 2.81 17.98
C LEU A 335 0.95 2.45 16.50
N LEU A 336 0.57 3.35 15.60
CA LEU A 336 0.65 3.14 14.15
C LEU A 336 2.08 3.26 13.60
N CYS A 337 2.87 4.20 14.14
CA CYS A 337 4.08 4.67 13.47
C CYS A 337 5.39 4.26 14.17
N LEU A 338 5.36 3.90 15.45
CA LEU A 338 6.61 3.75 16.22
C LEU A 338 7.50 2.62 15.70
N SER A 339 6.95 1.44 15.40
CA SER A 339 7.76 0.32 14.87
C SER A 339 8.42 0.67 13.54
N GLY A 340 7.68 1.31 12.61
CA GLY A 340 8.25 1.71 11.33
C GLY A 340 9.27 2.84 11.45
N ALA A 341 9.06 3.78 12.39
CA ALA A 341 10.03 4.83 12.68
C ALA A 341 11.34 4.26 13.25
N LEU A 342 11.27 3.26 14.13
CA LEU A 342 12.45 2.56 14.66
C LEU A 342 13.22 1.84 13.55
N ASP A 343 12.52 1.14 12.66
CA ASP A 343 13.19 0.46 11.55
C ASP A 343 13.84 1.41 10.56
N LEU A 344 13.23 2.57 10.30
CA LEU A 344 13.85 3.60 9.47
C LEU A 344 15.05 4.27 10.13
N ALA A 345 14.98 4.50 11.45
CA ALA A 345 16.12 4.99 12.21
C ALA A 345 17.29 4.00 12.14
N ARG A 346 17.02 2.71 12.35
CA ARG A 346 17.99 1.62 12.21
C ARG A 346 18.58 1.56 10.80
N ALA A 347 17.77 1.64 9.75
CA ALA A 347 18.24 1.56 8.37
C ALA A 347 19.05 2.79 7.92
N SER A 348 18.90 3.91 8.61
CA SER A 348 19.66 5.15 8.35
C SER A 348 20.96 5.23 9.15
N ASP A 349 21.18 4.31 10.08
CA ASP A 349 22.39 4.20 10.85
C ASP A 349 23.54 3.70 9.95
N ALA A 350 24.57 4.54 9.80
CA ALA A 350 25.71 4.27 8.93
C ALA A 350 26.92 3.69 9.67
N SER A 351 26.76 3.36 10.96
CA SER A 351 27.83 2.88 11.83
C SER A 351 28.10 1.39 11.74
#